data_AF-A0A9P6NX54-F1
#
_entry.id   AF-A0A9P6NX54-F1
#
_cell.length_a   1.000
_cell.length_b   1.000
_cell.length_c   1.000
_cell.angle_alpha   90.00
_cell.angle_beta   90.00
_cell.angle_gamma   90.00
#
_symmetry.space_group_name_H-M   'P 1'
#
loop_
_entity.id
_entity.type
_entity.pdbx_description
1 polymer ?
#
loop_
_entity_poly.entity_id
_entity_poly.type
_entity_poly.pdbx_seq_one_letter_code
_entity_poly.pdbx_strand_id
1 'polypeptide(L)'
;MQDVILLTGITQLPSNLGQSNHGKLKAIQWHTLFAYLLPLVIPELYIVEVNAITPESNRGQILLNISYLCQCTNILCAKQVSDNNSRLFKMFYKKYTDTSKLIFPKAKIQPNHHYALHLGQQLKRWGPLYQVAEFHGKWMVGVLQQVANNGHIGEYEVFFWAQIDKTMMLWFNQLQRLTSSNLIYEEFMSQKDAKETCGQKQSVQNLIELE
;
A
#
# COMPACT_ATOMS: atom_id res chain seq x y z
N MET A 1 -1.46 16.84 -13.95
CA MET A 1 -1.64 15.37 -14.03
C MET A 1 -2.93 14.95 -14.74
N GLN A 2 -3.75 15.87 -15.25
CA GLN A 2 -4.96 15.51 -16.00
C GLN A 2 -4.64 14.85 -17.36
N ASP A 3 -3.44 15.07 -17.90
CA ASP A 3 -3.04 14.56 -19.23
C ASP A 3 -2.28 13.22 -19.19
N VAL A 4 -2.15 12.58 -18.02
CA VAL A 4 -1.48 11.28 -17.92
C VAL A 4 -2.50 10.18 -18.15
N ILE A 5 -2.46 9.57 -19.33
CA ILE A 5 -3.28 8.40 -19.66
C ILE A 5 -2.75 7.20 -18.87
N LEU A 6 -3.47 6.80 -17.83
CA LEU A 6 -3.19 5.59 -17.06
C LEU A 6 -3.92 4.39 -17.67
N LEU A 7 -3.30 3.21 -17.57
CA LEU A 7 -3.94 1.94 -17.96
C LEU A 7 -5.21 1.70 -17.13
N THR A 8 -6.23 1.14 -17.77
CA THR A 8 -7.49 0.77 -17.12
C THR A 8 -7.22 -0.12 -15.90
N GLY A 9 -7.73 0.28 -14.72
CA GLY A 9 -7.52 -0.42 -13.45
C GLY A 9 -6.46 0.19 -12.53
N ILE A 10 -5.71 1.21 -12.98
CA ILE A 10 -4.79 1.97 -12.11
C ILE A 10 -5.55 3.14 -11.47
N THR A 11 -5.40 3.30 -10.15
CA THR A 11 -6.06 4.40 -9.42
C THR A 11 -5.47 5.75 -9.83
N GLN A 12 -6.30 6.67 -10.31
CA GLN A 12 -5.84 8.02 -10.65
C GLN A 12 -5.29 8.75 -9.42
N LEU A 13 -4.16 9.44 -9.64
CA LEU A 13 -3.66 10.37 -8.64
C LEU A 13 -4.52 11.62 -8.62
N PRO A 14 -4.69 12.22 -7.44
CA PRO A 14 -5.48 13.43 -7.29
C PRO A 14 -4.83 14.59 -8.04
N SER A 15 -5.65 15.39 -8.71
CA SER A 15 -5.19 16.51 -9.57
C SER A 15 -4.43 17.59 -8.80
N ASN A 16 -4.69 17.72 -7.50
CA ASN A 16 -4.04 18.65 -6.58
C ASN A 16 -2.90 18.00 -5.76
N LEU A 17 -2.32 16.89 -6.23
CA LEU A 17 -1.16 16.28 -5.57
C LEU A 17 -0.03 17.31 -5.37
N GLY A 18 0.49 17.39 -4.14
CA GLY A 18 1.56 18.32 -3.78
C GLY A 18 1.08 19.71 -3.33
N GLN A 19 -0.22 20.00 -3.43
CA GLN A 19 -0.82 21.20 -2.84
C GLN A 19 -1.11 20.98 -1.35
N SER A 20 -0.96 22.03 -0.53
CA SER A 20 -1.22 22.00 0.92
C SER A 20 -2.63 21.50 1.27
N ASN A 21 -3.59 21.71 0.37
CA ASN A 21 -5.01 21.47 0.61
C ASN A 21 -5.43 20.01 0.31
N HIS A 22 -4.57 19.19 -0.28
CA HIS A 22 -4.94 17.83 -0.70
C HIS A 22 -5.05 16.84 0.47
N GLY A 23 -4.29 17.05 1.54
CA GLY A 23 -4.21 16.09 2.65
C GLY A 23 -3.37 14.86 2.31
N LYS A 24 -3.68 13.73 2.96
CA LYS A 24 -2.89 12.49 2.88
C LYS A 24 -3.34 11.61 1.72
N LEU A 25 -2.38 11.04 0.98
CA LEU A 25 -2.68 10.03 -0.03
C LEU A 25 -3.12 8.70 0.60
N LYS A 26 -4.06 8.03 -0.07
CA LYS A 26 -4.46 6.65 0.22
C LYS A 26 -3.33 5.68 -0.17
N ALA A 27 -3.31 4.50 0.46
CA ALA A 27 -2.28 3.48 0.19
C ALA A 27 -2.18 3.09 -1.30
N ILE A 28 -3.33 2.93 -1.98
CA ILE A 28 -3.36 2.61 -3.41
C ILE A 28 -2.85 3.75 -4.31
N GLN A 29 -3.00 5.00 -3.87
CA GLN A 29 -2.45 6.16 -4.56
C GLN A 29 -0.93 6.23 -4.37
N TRP A 30 -0.43 5.96 -3.17
CA TRP A 30 1.01 5.79 -2.95
C TRP A 30 1.60 4.69 -3.81
N HIS A 31 0.93 3.54 -3.90
CA HIS A 31 1.34 2.46 -4.78
C HIS A 31 1.39 2.92 -6.24
N THR A 32 0.35 3.60 -6.72
CA THR A 32 0.31 4.12 -8.10
C THR A 32 1.48 5.06 -8.39
N LEU A 33 1.75 5.97 -7.45
CA LEU A 33 2.85 6.92 -7.58
C LEU A 33 4.22 6.23 -7.68
N PHE A 34 4.51 5.30 -6.77
CA PHE A 34 5.84 4.69 -6.67
C PHE A 34 6.07 3.50 -7.62
N ALA A 35 5.04 2.74 -7.96
CA ALA A 35 5.17 1.56 -8.80
C ALA A 35 5.05 1.86 -10.31
N TYR A 36 4.30 2.91 -10.68
CA TYR A 36 4.02 3.20 -12.09
C TYR A 36 4.51 4.58 -12.51
N LEU A 37 4.11 5.63 -11.78
CA LEU A 37 4.37 7.00 -12.25
C LEU A 37 5.83 7.43 -12.11
N LEU A 38 6.45 7.20 -10.96
CA LEU A 38 7.86 7.56 -10.76
C LEU A 38 8.81 6.85 -11.74
N PRO A 39 8.69 5.52 -11.98
CA PRO A 39 9.50 4.84 -12.99
C PRO A 39 9.34 5.38 -14.42
N LEU A 40 8.20 6.00 -14.76
CA LEU A 40 7.93 6.53 -16.09
C LEU A 40 8.38 8.00 -16.22
N VAL A 41 7.99 8.83 -15.26
CA VAL A 41 8.22 10.29 -15.30
C VAL A 41 9.67 10.65 -14.98
N ILE A 42 10.32 9.93 -14.06
CA ILE A 42 11.67 10.29 -13.62
C ILE A 42 12.71 10.12 -14.75
N PRO A 43 12.72 9.02 -15.52
CA PRO A 43 13.58 8.94 -16.71
C PRO A 43 13.33 10.08 -17.70
N GLU A 44 12.08 10.42 -17.98
CA GLU A 44 11.74 11.51 -18.91
C GLU A 44 12.27 12.87 -18.43
N LEU A 45 12.20 13.16 -17.13
CA LEU A 45 12.68 14.42 -16.56
C LEU A 45 14.21 14.52 -16.47
N TYR A 46 14.91 13.40 -16.27
CA TYR A 46 16.34 13.40 -15.97
C TYR A 46 17.22 12.91 -17.13
N ILE A 47 16.66 12.17 -18.09
CA ILE A 47 17.35 11.61 -19.26
C ILE A 47 17.05 12.46 -20.50
N VAL A 48 17.87 13.49 -20.71
CA VAL A 48 17.84 14.30 -21.94
C VAL A 48 18.57 13.57 -23.08
N GLU A 49 19.70 12.93 -22.76
CA GLU A 49 20.46 12.07 -23.67
C GLU A 49 20.92 10.82 -22.92
N VAL A 50 20.57 9.64 -23.43
CA VAL A 50 20.83 8.34 -22.76
C VAL A 50 22.33 8.11 -22.53
N ASN A 51 23.17 8.52 -23.49
CA ASN A 51 24.62 8.30 -23.44
C ASN A 51 25.37 9.34 -22.58
N ALA A 52 24.69 10.42 -22.17
CA ALA A 52 25.31 11.53 -21.44
C ALA A 52 25.26 11.36 -19.91
N ILE A 53 24.51 10.38 -19.40
CA ILE A 53 24.38 10.17 -17.96
C ILE A 53 25.44 9.20 -17.47
N THR A 54 26.38 9.73 -16.71
CA THR A 54 27.32 8.91 -15.94
C THR A 54 26.71 8.51 -14.60
N PRO A 55 26.84 7.25 -14.15
CA PRO A 55 26.36 6.79 -12.85
C PRO A 55 26.92 7.60 -11.66
N GLU A 56 28.11 8.18 -11.82
CA GLU A 56 28.82 8.95 -10.80
C GLU A 56 28.29 10.38 -10.66
N SER A 57 27.59 10.89 -11.68
CA SER A 57 26.98 12.22 -11.62
C SER A 57 25.89 12.28 -10.54
N ASN A 58 25.65 13.47 -9.98
CA ASN A 58 24.57 13.66 -9.00
C ASN A 58 23.19 13.22 -9.56
N ARG A 59 22.96 13.47 -10.86
CA ARG A 59 21.75 13.02 -11.56
C ARG A 59 21.69 11.49 -11.67
N GLY A 60 22.79 10.84 -12.05
CA GLY A 60 22.90 9.39 -12.10
C GLY A 60 22.65 8.72 -10.74
N GLN A 61 23.20 9.29 -9.67
CA GLN A 61 22.98 8.81 -8.30
C GLN A 61 21.52 8.94 -7.86
N ILE A 62 20.85 10.06 -8.18
CA ILE A 62 19.41 10.25 -7.91
C ILE A 62 18.58 9.21 -8.67
N LEU A 63 18.88 8.98 -9.95
CA LEU A 63 18.20 7.98 -10.77
C LEU A 63 18.37 6.56 -10.20
N LEU A 64 19.60 6.18 -9.85
CA LEU A 64 19.88 4.89 -9.21
C LEU A 64 19.14 4.75 -7.87
N ASN A 65 19.16 5.79 -7.04
CA ASN A 65 18.46 5.81 -5.76
C ASN A 65 16.95 5.58 -5.93
N ILE A 66 16.31 6.30 -6.85
CA ILE A 66 14.88 6.13 -7.16
C ILE A 66 14.60 4.73 -7.71
N SER A 67 15.47 4.21 -8.58
CA SER A 67 15.31 2.85 -9.12
C SER A 67 15.32 1.78 -8.02
N TYR A 68 16.19 1.92 -7.00
CA TYR A 68 16.20 0.99 -5.86
C TYR A 68 14.88 1.04 -5.08
N LEU A 69 14.32 2.23 -4.90
CA LEU A 69 13.03 2.41 -4.23
C LEU A 69 11.87 1.80 -5.05
N CYS A 70 11.90 1.94 -6.37
CA CYS A 70 10.92 1.32 -7.27
C CYS A 70 10.99 -0.20 -7.19
N GLN A 71 12.20 -0.78 -7.20
CA GLN A 71 12.41 -2.23 -7.03
C GLN A 71 11.90 -2.73 -5.68
N CYS A 72 12.14 -1.99 -4.60
CA CYS A 72 11.55 -2.29 -3.29
C CYS A 72 10.02 -2.30 -3.33
N THR A 73 9.41 -1.29 -3.96
CA THR A 73 7.96 -1.18 -4.09
C THR A 73 7.37 -2.34 -4.87
N ASN A 74 7.98 -2.72 -5.99
CA ASN A 74 7.54 -3.86 -6.82
C ASN A 74 7.57 -5.17 -6.03
N ILE A 75 8.60 -5.40 -5.20
CA ILE A 75 8.66 -6.59 -4.35
C ILE A 75 7.56 -6.59 -3.28
N LEU A 76 7.32 -5.43 -2.63
CA LEU A 76 6.29 -5.33 -1.58
C LEU A 76 4.87 -5.55 -2.12
N CYS A 77 4.64 -5.14 -3.36
CA CYS A 77 3.34 -5.24 -4.02
C CYS A 77 3.17 -6.53 -4.84
N ALA A 78 4.18 -7.39 -4.88
CA ALA A 78 4.09 -8.67 -5.58
C ALA A 78 3.02 -9.56 -4.95
N LYS A 79 2.17 -10.19 -5.78
CA LYS A 79 1.11 -11.11 -5.33
C LYS A 79 1.66 -12.43 -4.75
N GLN A 80 2.90 -12.76 -5.08
CA GLN A 80 3.60 -13.94 -4.59
C GLN A 80 5.02 -13.53 -4.21
N VAL A 81 5.51 -14.05 -3.08
CA VAL A 81 6.85 -13.72 -2.59
C VAL A 81 7.61 -14.99 -2.24
N SER A 82 8.87 -15.03 -2.65
CA SER A 82 9.82 -16.08 -2.28
C SER A 82 10.86 -15.56 -1.31
N ASP A 83 11.65 -16.46 -0.72
CA ASP A 83 12.79 -16.08 0.12
C ASP A 83 13.82 -15.21 -0.64
N ASN A 84 13.95 -15.42 -1.95
CA ASN A 84 14.80 -14.59 -2.79
C ASN A 84 14.29 -13.15 -2.85
N ASN A 85 12.97 -12.94 -2.92
CA ASN A 85 12.37 -11.60 -2.91
C ASN A 85 12.69 -10.86 -1.61
N SER A 86 12.64 -11.55 -0.47
CA SER A 86 13.08 -10.97 0.82
C SER A 86 14.55 -10.54 0.80
N ARG A 87 15.44 -11.37 0.27
CA ARG A 87 16.87 -11.04 0.14
C ARG A 87 17.09 -9.84 -0.78
N LEU A 88 16.44 -9.84 -1.94
CA LEU A 88 16.50 -8.74 -2.90
C LEU A 88 15.97 -7.44 -2.29
N PHE A 89 14.85 -7.49 -1.57
CA PHE A 89 14.31 -6.33 -0.87
C PHE A 89 15.33 -5.72 0.09
N LYS A 90 15.93 -6.55 0.96
CA LYS A 90 16.95 -6.08 1.92
C LYS A 90 18.15 -5.46 1.21
N MET A 91 18.60 -6.07 0.11
CA MET A 91 19.72 -5.56 -0.68
C MET A 91 19.39 -4.21 -1.32
N PHE A 92 18.25 -4.08 -2.00
CA PHE A 92 17.84 -2.84 -2.65
C PHE A 92 17.58 -1.74 -1.62
N TYR A 93 16.91 -2.06 -0.52
CA TYR A 93 16.61 -1.08 0.52
C TYR A 93 17.90 -0.57 1.18
N LYS A 94 18.89 -1.44 1.41
CA LYS A 94 20.21 -1.01 1.89
C LYS A 94 20.87 -0.03 0.91
N LYS A 95 20.93 -0.39 -0.39
CA LYS A 95 21.50 0.48 -1.43
C LYS A 95 20.78 1.83 -1.51
N TYR A 96 19.45 1.83 -1.42
CA TYR A 96 18.63 3.04 -1.32
C TYR A 96 19.04 3.88 -0.11
N THR A 97 19.13 3.31 1.09
CA THR A 97 19.49 4.09 2.29
C THR A 97 20.92 4.64 2.24
N ASP A 98 21.87 3.87 1.71
CA ASP A 98 23.28 4.29 1.60
C ASP A 98 23.43 5.45 0.61
N THR A 99 22.82 5.32 -0.57
CA THR A 99 22.84 6.39 -1.59
C THR A 99 22.03 7.61 -1.15
N SER A 100 20.90 7.43 -0.45
CA SER A 100 20.10 8.55 0.07
C SER A 100 20.90 9.42 1.04
N LYS A 101 21.74 8.81 1.88
CA LYS A 101 22.61 9.56 2.81
C LYS A 101 23.63 10.43 2.07
N LEU A 102 24.15 9.94 0.95
CA LEU A 102 25.12 10.67 0.12
C LEU A 102 24.45 11.83 -0.63
N ILE A 103 23.29 11.57 -1.24
CA ILE A 103 22.56 12.56 -2.07
C ILE A 103 21.88 13.62 -1.20
N PHE A 104 21.34 13.22 -0.04
CA PHE A 104 20.56 14.08 0.84
C PHE A 104 21.16 14.12 2.26
N PRO A 105 22.36 14.70 2.46
CA PRO A 105 23.07 14.65 3.73
C PRO A 105 22.34 15.37 4.88
N LYS A 106 21.44 16.31 4.55
CA LYS A 106 20.63 17.05 5.53
C LYS A 106 19.29 16.36 5.85
N ALA A 107 18.96 15.26 5.18
CA ALA A 107 17.69 14.58 5.40
C ALA A 107 17.65 13.88 6.76
N LYS A 108 16.56 14.08 7.50
CA LYS A 108 16.34 13.41 8.80
C LYS A 108 15.83 12.00 8.59
N ILE A 109 16.40 11.04 9.30
CA ILE A 109 15.91 9.66 9.32
C ILE A 109 14.57 9.63 10.06
N GLN A 110 13.49 9.40 9.31
CA GLN A 110 12.15 9.19 9.87
C GLN A 110 11.99 7.76 10.42
N PRO A 111 11.13 7.53 11.43
CA PRO A 111 10.81 6.18 11.92
C PRO A 111 10.39 5.20 10.83
N ASN A 112 9.73 5.68 9.77
CA ASN A 112 9.36 4.87 8.61
C ASN A 112 10.57 4.18 7.96
N HIS A 113 11.74 4.82 7.96
CA HIS A 113 12.95 4.20 7.43
C HIS A 113 13.39 3.00 8.27
N HIS A 114 13.19 3.07 9.59
CA HIS A 114 13.45 1.97 10.52
C HIS A 114 12.43 0.85 10.33
N TYR A 115 11.13 1.16 10.26
CA TYR A 115 10.09 0.15 10.03
C TYR A 115 10.32 -0.62 8.73
N ALA A 116 10.77 0.06 7.67
CA ALA A 116 11.05 -0.56 6.40
C ALA A 116 12.21 -1.58 6.42
N LEU A 117 13.14 -1.51 7.39
CA LEU A 117 14.18 -2.52 7.56
C LEU A 117 13.61 -3.90 7.93
N HIS A 118 12.45 -3.92 8.59
CA HIS A 118 11.77 -5.15 9.01
C HIS A 118 10.94 -5.79 7.89
N LEU A 119 10.60 -5.04 6.83
CA LEU A 119 9.74 -5.52 5.73
C LEU A 119 10.32 -6.78 5.06
N GLY A 120 11.64 -6.88 4.93
CA GLY A 120 12.27 -8.09 4.41
C GLY A 120 11.98 -9.33 5.25
N GLN A 121 12.00 -9.23 6.58
CA GLN A 121 11.67 -10.35 7.46
C GLN A 121 10.16 -10.61 7.51
N GLN A 122 9.36 -9.55 7.47
CA GLN A 122 7.89 -9.63 7.40
C GLN A 122 7.44 -10.36 6.13
N LEU A 123 8.05 -10.10 4.97
CA LEU A 123 7.81 -10.83 3.72
C LEU A 123 8.03 -12.34 3.88
N LYS A 124 9.07 -12.77 4.60
CA LYS A 124 9.32 -14.20 4.85
C LYS A 124 8.29 -14.82 5.78
N ARG A 125 7.96 -14.09 6.85
CA ARG A 125 7.09 -14.62 7.91
C ARG A 125 5.63 -14.62 7.52
N TRP A 126 5.21 -13.60 6.77
CA TRP A 126 3.81 -13.34 6.47
C TRP A 126 3.47 -13.52 5.01
N GLY A 127 4.44 -13.67 4.11
CA GLY A 127 4.17 -13.75 2.68
C GLY A 127 3.91 -12.37 2.06
N PRO A 128 3.14 -12.30 0.96
CA PRO A 128 2.88 -11.06 0.22
C PRO A 128 2.25 -9.98 1.10
N LEU A 129 2.94 -8.85 1.29
CA LEU A 129 2.47 -7.80 2.22
C LEU A 129 1.28 -7.01 1.69
N TYR A 130 1.06 -6.98 0.37
CA TYR A 130 -0.18 -6.46 -0.21
C TYR A 130 -1.42 -7.15 0.38
N GLN A 131 -1.32 -8.46 0.63
CA GLN A 131 -2.35 -9.29 1.25
C GLN A 131 -2.29 -9.28 2.78
N VAL A 132 -1.57 -8.34 3.39
CA VAL A 132 -1.52 -8.10 4.85
C VAL A 132 -1.84 -6.62 5.15
N ALA A 133 -2.14 -5.83 4.12
CA ALA A 133 -2.39 -4.41 4.26
C ALA A 133 -3.65 -4.12 5.10
N GLU A 134 -3.59 -3.01 5.85
CA GLU A 134 -4.58 -2.51 6.82
C GLU A 134 -6.04 -2.58 6.34
N PHE A 135 -6.28 -2.50 5.03
CA PHE A 135 -7.61 -2.58 4.44
C PHE A 135 -8.39 -3.84 4.83
N HIS A 136 -7.77 -5.01 4.73
CA HIS A 136 -8.45 -6.26 5.09
C HIS A 136 -8.55 -6.40 6.62
N GLY A 137 -7.61 -5.83 7.37
CA GLY A 137 -7.70 -5.63 8.83
C GLY A 137 -8.98 -4.92 9.21
N LYS A 138 -9.19 -3.74 8.63
CA LYS A 138 -10.40 -2.94 8.85
C LYS A 138 -11.66 -3.67 8.43
N TRP A 139 -11.62 -4.40 7.31
CA TRP A 139 -12.76 -5.20 6.87
C TRP A 139 -13.10 -6.31 7.88
N MET A 140 -12.12 -7.11 8.30
CA MET A 140 -12.33 -8.19 9.28
C MET A 140 -12.78 -7.64 10.64
N VAL A 141 -12.23 -6.50 11.09
CA VAL A 141 -12.72 -5.83 12.30
C VAL A 141 -14.19 -5.43 12.16
N GLY A 142 -14.59 -4.90 11.00
CA GLY A 142 -16.00 -4.59 10.72
C GLY A 142 -16.90 -5.83 10.74
N VAL A 143 -16.45 -6.96 10.19
CA VAL A 143 -17.18 -8.24 10.25
C VAL A 143 -17.27 -8.75 11.70
N LEU A 144 -16.17 -8.71 12.46
CA LEU A 144 -16.15 -9.14 13.86
C LEU A 144 -17.05 -8.27 14.75
N GLN A 145 -17.18 -6.98 14.45
CA GLN A 145 -18.11 -6.07 15.13
C GLN A 145 -19.58 -6.38 14.85
N GLN A 146 -19.89 -7.08 13.75
CA GLN A 146 -21.25 -7.51 13.41
C GLN A 146 -21.63 -8.85 14.06
N VAL A 147 -20.66 -9.59 14.61
CA VAL A 147 -20.94 -10.82 15.36
C VAL A 147 -21.43 -10.42 16.76
N ALA A 148 -22.62 -10.88 17.13
CA ALA A 148 -23.20 -10.61 18.44
C ALA A 148 -22.33 -11.23 19.55
N ASN A 149 -21.58 -10.38 20.26
CA ASN A 149 -20.87 -10.79 21.46
C ASN A 149 -21.87 -10.83 22.62
N ASN A 150 -22.30 -12.03 22.99
CA ASN A 150 -23.14 -12.31 24.16
C ASN A 150 -22.38 -12.08 25.50
N GLY A 151 -21.64 -10.99 25.66
CA GLY A 151 -21.13 -10.53 26.97
C GLY A 151 -19.95 -11.30 27.59
N HIS A 152 -19.35 -12.29 26.92
CA HIS A 152 -18.33 -13.18 27.54
C HIS A 152 -16.86 -12.74 27.40
N ILE A 153 -16.56 -11.47 27.08
CA ILE A 153 -15.18 -11.05 26.76
C ILE A 153 -14.26 -10.89 27.99
N GLY A 154 -14.80 -10.65 29.18
CA GLY A 154 -14.02 -10.09 30.30
C GLY A 154 -13.04 -11.02 31.03
N GLU A 155 -13.11 -12.35 30.88
CA GLU A 155 -12.40 -13.25 31.82
C GLU A 155 -11.06 -13.81 31.31
N TYR A 156 -10.74 -13.61 30.02
CA TYR A 156 -9.53 -14.19 29.42
C TYR A 156 -8.51 -13.12 28.94
N GLU A 157 -8.68 -11.85 29.34
CA GLU A 157 -8.16 -10.70 28.60
C GLU A 157 -6.65 -10.41 28.63
N VAL A 158 -5.85 -11.04 29.49
CA VAL A 158 -4.43 -10.69 29.57
C VAL A 158 -3.52 -11.80 29.04
N PHE A 159 -3.86 -13.06 29.35
CA PHE A 159 -3.06 -14.21 28.92
C PHE A 159 -3.44 -14.69 27.52
N PHE A 160 -4.73 -14.59 27.16
CA PHE A 160 -5.23 -15.03 25.86
C PHE A 160 -4.73 -14.09 24.75
N TRP A 161 -4.79 -12.77 24.94
CA TRP A 161 -4.40 -11.77 23.93
C TRP A 161 -2.89 -11.77 23.64
N ALA A 162 -2.03 -11.97 24.65
CA ALA A 162 -0.58 -12.06 24.44
C ALA A 162 -0.16 -13.32 23.65
N GLN A 163 -0.87 -14.45 23.85
CA GLN A 163 -0.67 -15.70 23.08
C GLN A 163 -1.30 -15.59 21.68
N ILE A 164 -2.38 -14.83 21.56
CA ILE A 164 -3.12 -14.56 20.34
C ILE A 164 -2.34 -13.65 19.41
N ASP A 165 -1.71 -12.56 19.83
CA ASP A 165 -1.14 -11.57 18.90
C ASP A 165 -0.16 -12.15 17.86
N LYS A 166 0.67 -13.13 18.23
CA LYS A 166 1.61 -13.78 17.29
C LYS A 166 0.92 -14.80 16.39
N THR A 167 -0.07 -15.51 16.92
CA THR A 167 -0.73 -16.64 16.26
C THR A 167 -1.89 -16.13 15.41
N MET A 168 -2.71 -15.22 15.95
CA MET A 168 -3.74 -14.48 15.23
C MET A 168 -3.17 -13.64 14.12
N MET A 169 -2.03 -12.94 14.23
CA MET A 169 -1.49 -12.29 13.01
C MET A 169 -1.17 -13.31 11.92
N LEU A 170 -0.71 -14.52 12.27
CA LEU A 170 -0.49 -15.60 11.30
C LEU A 170 -1.80 -16.16 10.73
N TRP A 171 -2.79 -16.46 11.58
CA TRP A 171 -4.13 -16.95 11.20
C TRP A 171 -4.91 -15.89 10.42
N PHE A 172 -4.86 -14.64 10.85
CA PHE A 172 -5.39 -13.45 10.20
C PHE A 172 -4.77 -13.31 8.81
N ASN A 173 -3.45 -13.40 8.69
CA ASN A 173 -2.79 -13.40 7.38
C ASN A 173 -3.17 -14.62 6.53
N GLN A 174 -3.41 -15.79 7.13
CA GLN A 174 -3.91 -16.97 6.42
C GLN A 174 -5.35 -16.79 5.94
N LEU A 175 -6.25 -16.26 6.77
CA LEU A 175 -7.64 -15.94 6.43
C LEU A 175 -7.71 -14.85 5.36
N GLN A 176 -6.88 -13.82 5.48
CA GLN A 176 -6.73 -12.75 4.50
C GLN A 176 -6.22 -13.30 3.16
N ARG A 177 -5.29 -14.25 3.17
CA ARG A 177 -4.86 -14.97 1.97
C ARG A 177 -6.01 -15.75 1.33
N LEU A 178 -6.75 -16.54 2.11
CA LEU A 178 -7.86 -17.34 1.63
C LEU A 178 -8.99 -16.46 1.04
N THR A 179 -9.28 -15.34 1.67
CA THR A 179 -10.26 -14.37 1.16
C THR A 179 -9.77 -13.60 -0.07
N SER A 180 -8.47 -13.30 -0.16
CA SER A 180 -7.87 -12.66 -1.35
C SER A 180 -7.76 -13.61 -2.56
N SER A 181 -7.74 -14.92 -2.34
CA SER A 181 -7.61 -15.95 -3.38
C SER A 181 -8.95 -16.52 -3.85
N ASN A 182 -10.01 -16.41 -3.04
CA ASN A 182 -11.37 -16.67 -3.47
C ASN A 182 -11.95 -15.42 -4.17
N LEU A 183 -12.63 -15.62 -5.32
CA LEU A 183 -13.23 -14.57 -6.18
C LEU A 183 -14.26 -13.65 -5.47
N ILE A 184 -14.58 -13.92 -4.20
CA ILE A 184 -15.48 -13.12 -3.34
C ILE A 184 -15.02 -11.66 -3.25
N TYR A 185 -13.72 -11.39 -3.37
CA TYR A 185 -13.18 -10.02 -3.36
C TYR A 185 -13.56 -9.21 -4.61
N GLU A 186 -13.52 -9.83 -5.81
CA GLU A 186 -13.90 -9.18 -7.08
C GLU A 186 -15.40 -8.90 -7.12
N GLU A 187 -16.24 -9.83 -6.63
CA GLU A 187 -17.70 -9.65 -6.54
C GLU A 187 -18.09 -8.49 -5.60
N PHE A 188 -17.41 -8.35 -4.45
CA PHE A 188 -17.70 -7.27 -3.51
C PHE A 188 -17.20 -5.89 -4.01
N MET A 189 -16.07 -5.83 -4.70
CA MET A 189 -15.57 -4.59 -5.32
C MET A 189 -16.52 -4.11 -6.42
N SER A 190 -17.01 -5.01 -7.27
CA SER A 190 -18.04 -4.73 -8.27
C SER A 190 -19.33 -4.17 -7.64
N GLN A 191 -19.76 -4.72 -6.50
CA GLN A 191 -20.94 -4.24 -5.78
C GLN A 191 -20.74 -2.88 -5.08
N LYS A 192 -19.51 -2.55 -4.65
CA LYS A 192 -19.22 -1.28 -3.99
C LYS A 192 -19.09 -0.14 -4.99
N ASP A 193 -18.48 -0.38 -6.14
CA ASP A 193 -18.42 0.58 -7.26
C ASP A 193 -19.82 0.86 -7.83
N ALA A 194 -20.73 -0.13 -7.83
CA ALA A 194 -22.13 0.04 -8.17
C ALA A 194 -22.93 0.91 -7.17
N LYS A 195 -22.55 0.90 -5.89
CA LYS A 195 -23.18 1.74 -4.85
C LYS A 195 -22.63 3.17 -4.83
N GLU A 196 -21.34 3.37 -5.14
CA GLU A 196 -20.76 4.72 -5.24
C GLU A 196 -21.19 5.44 -6.53
N THR A 197 -21.53 4.73 -7.60
CA THR A 197 -22.11 5.32 -8.84
C THR A 197 -23.60 5.66 -8.73
N CYS A 198 -24.35 5.04 -7.80
CA CYS A 198 -25.78 5.30 -7.59
C CYS A 198 -26.07 6.35 -6.48
N GLY A 199 -25.03 7.01 -5.95
CA GLY A 199 -25.14 7.97 -4.86
C GLY A 199 -25.42 9.42 -5.28
N GLN A 200 -26.23 9.68 -6.30
CA GLN A 200 -26.78 11.02 -6.54
C GLN A 200 -28.13 11.16 -5.84
N LYS A 201 -28.13 11.96 -4.77
CA LYS A 201 -29.26 12.61 -4.08
C LYS A 201 -30.67 12.06 -4.38
N GLN A 202 -31.25 11.34 -3.42
CA GLN A 202 -32.68 11.44 -3.17
C GLN A 202 -32.90 12.25 -1.90
N SER A 203 -33.31 13.50 -2.13
CA SER A 203 -33.89 14.40 -1.15
C SER A 203 -35.11 13.75 -0.50
N VAL A 204 -35.14 13.77 0.82
CA VAL A 204 -36.34 13.53 1.61
C VAL A 204 -37.38 14.59 1.21
N GLN A 205 -38.41 14.19 0.48
CA GLN A 205 -39.65 14.97 0.33
C GLN A 205 -40.80 14.11 0.83
N ASN A 206 -41.44 14.62 1.88
CA ASN A 206 -42.70 14.16 2.44
C ASN A 206 -43.77 14.05 1.36
N LEU A 207 -44.65 13.05 1.47
CA LEU A 207 -46.07 13.21 1.14
C LEU A 207 -46.90 12.28 2.03
N ILE A 208 -47.78 12.94 2.78
CA ILE A 208 -48.96 12.46 3.49
C ILE A 208 -50.00 12.06 2.43
N GLU A 209 -50.81 11.03 2.73
CA GLU A 209 -52.25 10.80 2.38
C GLU A 209 -52.47 9.27 2.22
N LEU A 210 -53.07 8.63 3.23
CA LEU A 210 -54.51 8.28 3.35
C LEU A 210 -54.88 7.03 2.54
N GLU A 211 -55.00 5.90 3.24
CA GLU A 211 -56.24 5.11 3.38
C GLU A 211 -56.24 4.39 4.74
#